data_AF-E2A1M5-F1
#
_entry.id   AF-E2A1M5-F1
#
_cell.length_a   1.000
_cell.length_b   1.000
_cell.length_c   1.000
_cell.angle_alpha   90.00
_cell.angle_beta   90.00
_cell.angle_gamma   90.00
#
_symmetry.space_group_name_H-M   'P 1'
#
loop_
_entity.id
_entity.type
_entity.pdbx_description
1 polymer ?
#
loop_
_entity_poly.entity_id
_entity_poly.type
_entity_poly.pdbx_seq_one_letter_code
_entity_poly.pdbx_strand_id
1 'polypeptide(L)'
;EYVDMIITYGIAEENSNDAARIYAERFPDRDQHPDSKTILRCVKRAKETGDLRVSERENADADEERILREFKEHPNSSVRGVAEKLGVSRYMVHRIIR
;
A
#
# COMPACT_ATOMS: atom_id res chain seq x y z
N GLU A 1 13.64 1.73 11.99
CA GLU A 1 12.17 1.84 11.77
C GLU A 1 11.55 0.59 11.16
N TYR A 2 11.74 0.24 9.88
CA TYR A 2 11.02 -0.91 9.28
C TYR A 2 11.32 -2.27 9.94
N VAL A 3 12.58 -2.54 10.27
CA VAL A 3 12.96 -3.77 11.01
C VAL A 3 12.29 -3.78 12.38
N ASP A 4 12.26 -2.64 13.07
CA ASP A 4 11.59 -2.49 14.37
C ASP A 4 10.09 -2.79 14.25
N MET A 5 9.43 -2.31 13.18
CA MET A 5 8.01 -2.59 12.90
C MET A 5 7.76 -4.09 12.71
N ILE A 6 8.64 -4.79 11.98
CA ILE A 6 8.52 -6.24 11.74
C ILE A 6 8.72 -7.02 13.04
N ILE A 7 9.72 -6.63 13.85
CA ILE A 7 10.00 -7.27 15.14
C ILE A 7 8.82 -7.07 16.10
N THR A 8 8.30 -5.84 16.24
CA THR A 8 7.15 -5.58 17.12
C THR A 8 5.89 -6.29 16.65
N TYR A 9 5.69 -6.43 15.33
CA TYR A 9 4.59 -7.22 14.77
C TYR A 9 4.70 -8.72 15.13
N GLY A 10 5.90 -9.29 15.05
CA GLY A 10 6.13 -10.68 15.46
C GLY A 10 5.91 -10.90 16.96
N ILE A 11 6.33 -9.94 17.80
CA ILE A 11 6.10 -9.99 19.26
C ILE A 11 4.62 -9.89 19.60
N ALA A 12 3.87 -9.10 18.84
CA ALA A 12 2.44 -8.95 19.00
C ALA A 12 1.63 -10.13 18.43
N GLU A 13 2.27 -11.26 18.14
CA GLU A 13 1.61 -12.45 17.54
C GLU A 13 0.82 -12.11 16.28
N GLU A 14 1.42 -11.29 15.41
CA GLU A 14 0.80 -10.82 14.16
C GLU A 14 -0.43 -9.91 14.35
N ASN A 15 -0.65 -9.36 15.56
CA ASN A 15 -1.64 -8.32 15.80
C ASN A 15 -1.05 -6.92 15.59
N SER A 16 -1.51 -6.24 14.52
CA SER A 16 -0.99 -4.92 14.14
C SER A 16 -1.34 -3.78 15.11
N ASN A 17 -2.46 -3.87 15.85
CA ASN A 17 -2.83 -2.85 16.83
C ASN A 17 -1.96 -2.95 18.08
N ASP A 18 -1.76 -4.17 18.58
CA ASP A 18 -0.85 -4.41 19.70
C ASP A 18 0.59 -4.08 19.31
N ALA A 19 0.99 -4.40 18.07
CA ALA A 19 2.32 -4.04 17.56
C ALA A 19 2.57 -2.54 17.57
N ALA A 20 1.57 -1.72 17.21
CA ALA A 20 1.69 -0.26 17.24
C ALA A 20 1.86 0.26 18.68
N ARG A 21 1.11 -0.29 19.64
CA ARG A 21 1.27 0.04 21.06
C ARG A 21 2.66 -0.35 21.56
N ILE A 22 3.09 -1.59 21.32
CA ILE A 22 4.42 -2.09 21.73
C ILE A 22 5.54 -1.25 21.11
N TYR A 23 5.38 -0.82 19.86
CA TYR A 23 6.37 0.03 19.19
C TYR A 23 6.50 1.39 19.90
N ALA A 24 5.37 2.05 20.20
CA ALA A 24 5.38 3.33 20.91
C ALA A 24 5.99 3.20 22.32
N GLU A 25 5.65 2.13 23.04
CA GLU A 25 6.22 1.84 24.37
C GLU A 25 7.74 1.60 24.32
N ARG A 26 8.24 0.91 23.28
CA ARG A 26 9.68 0.62 23.13
C ARG A 26 10.52 1.80 22.65
N PHE A 27 9.92 2.72 21.90
CA PHE A 27 10.63 3.85 21.29
C PHE A 27 9.95 5.19 21.61
N PRO A 28 9.82 5.56 22.91
CA PRO A 28 9.05 6.73 23.33
C PRO A 28 9.65 8.06 22.84
N ASP A 29 10.96 8.09 22.57
CA ASP A 29 11.68 9.31 22.15
C ASP A 29 11.62 9.56 20.63
N ARG A 30 10.90 8.73 19.85
CA ARG A 30 10.74 8.97 18.40
C ARG A 30 9.62 9.97 18.16
N ASP A 31 9.90 10.99 17.34
CA ASP A 31 8.93 12.05 16.99
C ASP A 31 7.64 11.53 16.36
N GLN A 32 7.70 10.38 15.67
CA GLN A 32 6.55 9.72 15.06
C GLN A 32 6.56 8.21 15.36
N HIS A 33 5.36 7.66 15.57
CA HIS A 33 5.14 6.23 15.68
C HIS A 33 4.26 5.74 14.53
N PRO A 34 4.60 4.61 13.90
CA PRO A 34 3.80 4.05 12.84
C PRO A 34 2.46 3.56 13.39
N ASP A 35 1.39 3.80 12.64
CA ASP A 35 0.09 3.22 12.93
C ASP A 35 0.03 1.72 12.53
N SER A 36 -1.03 1.03 12.94
CA SER A 36 -1.21 -0.40 12.65
C SER A 36 -1.22 -0.70 11.15
N LYS A 37 -1.75 0.21 10.33
CA LYS A 37 -1.77 0.07 8.86
C LYS A 37 -0.37 0.17 8.26
N THR A 38 0.45 1.07 8.76
CA THR A 38 1.83 1.27 8.31
C THR A 38 2.68 0.05 8.61
N ILE A 39 2.54 -0.51 9.82
CA ILE A 39 3.18 -1.76 10.21
C ILE A 39 2.72 -2.90 9.28
N LEU A 40 1.41 -3.06 9.07
CA LEU A 40 0.87 -4.14 8.24
C LEU A 40 1.35 -4.04 6.79
N ARG A 41 1.35 -2.84 6.20
CA ARG A 41 1.89 -2.61 4.85
C ARG A 41 3.37 -2.94 4.76
N CYS A 42 4.15 -2.60 5.79
CA CYS A 42 5.57 -2.94 5.84
C CYS A 42 5.79 -4.46 5.84
N VAL A 43 5.06 -5.19 6.68
CA VAL A 43 5.15 -6.66 6.75
C VAL A 43 4.68 -7.30 5.46
N LYS A 44 3.58 -6.80 4.88
CA LYS A 44 3.04 -7.29 3.60
C LYS A 44 4.08 -7.16 2.48
N ARG A 45 4.68 -5.96 2.33
CA ARG A 45 5.79 -5.72 1.40
C ARG A 45 6.95 -6.70 1.59
N ALA A 46 7.38 -6.87 2.83
CA ALA A 46 8.44 -7.81 3.17
C ALA A 46 8.11 -9.25 2.73
N LYS A 47 6.87 -9.70 2.95
CA LYS A 47 6.40 -11.05 2.58
C LYS A 47 6.25 -11.21 1.06
N GLU A 48 5.75 -10.20 0.36
CA GLU A 48 5.39 -10.32 -1.06
C GLU A 48 6.55 -10.07 -2.02
N THR A 49 7.41 -9.10 -1.73
CA THR A 49 8.48 -8.68 -2.65
C THR A 49 9.87 -8.84 -2.06
N GLY A 50 9.99 -8.98 -0.74
CA GLY A 50 11.28 -8.93 -0.04
C GLY A 50 11.92 -7.54 0.01
N ASP A 51 11.28 -6.51 -0.54
CA ASP A 51 11.74 -5.11 -0.45
C ASP A 51 10.87 -4.32 0.55
N LEU A 52 11.52 -3.60 1.45
CA LEU A 52 10.86 -2.77 2.48
C LEU A 52 10.60 -1.35 2.00
N ARG A 53 11.21 -0.92 0.89
CA ARG A 53 11.03 0.42 0.33
C ARG A 53 9.56 0.62 -0.03
N VAL A 54 9.00 1.74 0.42
CA VAL A 54 7.73 2.22 -0.11
C VAL A 54 7.99 2.67 -1.54
N SER A 55 7.59 1.86 -2.51
CA SER A 55 7.72 2.26 -3.90
C SER A 55 6.45 3.03 -4.32
N GLU A 56 6.62 4.16 -5.00
CA GLU A 56 5.51 4.81 -5.69
C GLU A 56 4.87 3.86 -6.74
N ARG A 57 5.61 2.81 -7.15
CA ARG A 57 5.16 1.78 -8.10
C ARG A 57 4.06 0.90 -7.53
N GLU A 58 4.00 0.62 -6.22
CA GLU A 58 2.92 -0.23 -5.67
C GLU A 58 1.53 0.38 -5.92
N ASN A 59 1.41 1.70 -5.81
CA ASN A 59 0.15 2.39 -6.15
C ASN A 59 -0.09 2.34 -7.67
N ALA A 60 0.96 2.48 -8.48
CA ALA A 60 0.86 2.40 -9.93
C ALA A 60 0.42 1.01 -10.42
N ASP A 61 0.94 -0.06 -9.81
CA ASP A 61 0.61 -1.46 -10.15
C ASP A 61 -0.84 -1.78 -9.73
N ALA A 62 -1.25 -1.33 -8.54
CA ALA A 62 -2.63 -1.46 -8.08
C ALA A 62 -3.62 -0.66 -8.96
N ASP A 63 -3.24 0.55 -9.38
CA ASP A 63 -4.04 1.37 -10.29
C ASP A 63 -4.08 0.77 -11.70
N GLU A 64 -2.99 0.18 -12.18
CA GLU A 64 -2.94 -0.55 -13.45
C GLU A 64 -3.93 -1.72 -13.47
N GLU A 65 -3.91 -2.56 -12.44
CA GLU A 65 -4.83 -3.69 -12.36
C GLU A 65 -6.29 -3.24 -12.32
N ARG A 66 -6.58 -2.17 -11.56
CA ARG A 66 -7.94 -1.56 -11.49
C ARG A 66 -8.38 -1.00 -12.83
N ILE A 67 -7.48 -0.33 -13.57
CA ILE A 67 -7.76 0.23 -14.89
C ILE A 67 -8.04 -0.88 -15.90
N LEU A 68 -7.19 -1.92 -15.97
CA LEU A 68 -7.37 -3.04 -16.91
C LEU A 68 -8.66 -3.82 -16.63
N ARG A 69 -8.99 -4.02 -15.34
CA ARG A 69 -10.24 -4.69 -14.94
C ARG A 69 -11.48 -3.91 -15.37
N GLU A 70 -11.46 -2.59 -15.22
CA GLU A 70 -12.57 -1.73 -15.63
C GLU A 70 -12.84 -1.80 -17.13
N PHE A 71 -11.80 -1.80 -17.98
CA PHE A 71 -11.97 -1.96 -19.42
C PHE A 71 -12.37 -3.38 -19.83
N LYS A 72 -11.98 -4.40 -19.05
CA LYS A 72 -12.40 -5.78 -19.27
C LYS A 72 -13.91 -5.96 -19.01
N GLU A 73 -14.43 -5.35 -17.94
CA GLU A 73 -15.85 -5.42 -17.57
C GLU A 73 -16.71 -4.46 -18.41
N HIS A 74 -16.15 -3.32 -18.80
CA HIS A 74 -16.83 -2.27 -19.58
C HIS A 74 -15.99 -1.78 -20.76
N PRO A 75 -15.94 -2.52 -21.88
CA PRO A 75 -15.06 -2.23 -23.01
C PRO A 75 -15.30 -0.88 -23.69
N ASN A 76 -16.52 -0.35 -23.59
CA ASN A 76 -16.92 0.92 -24.20
C ASN A 76 -16.75 2.13 -23.25
N SER A 77 -16.21 1.92 -22.05
CA SER A 77 -15.95 3.01 -21.10
C SER A 77 -14.95 4.01 -21.69
N SER A 78 -15.22 5.30 -21.52
CA SER A 78 -14.28 6.34 -21.94
C SER A 78 -13.11 6.43 -20.95
N VAL A 79 -11.91 6.77 -21.45
CA VAL A 79 -10.72 7.07 -20.63
C VAL A 79 -11.04 8.07 -19.51
N ARG A 80 -11.83 9.10 -19.84
CA ARG A 80 -12.27 10.10 -18.87
C ARG A 80 -13.16 9.49 -17.77
N GLY A 81 -14.12 8.66 -18.14
CA GLY A 81 -15.03 8.01 -17.19
C GLY A 81 -14.30 7.07 -16.24
N VAL A 82 -13.34 6.28 -16.76
CA VAL A 82 -12.51 5.39 -15.94
C VAL A 82 -11.63 6.17 -14.97
N ALA A 83 -10.99 7.25 -15.44
CA ALA A 83 -10.16 8.12 -14.60
C ALA A 83 -10.95 8.71 -13.42
N GLU A 84 -12.15 9.24 -13.69
CA GLU A 84 -13.04 9.81 -12.67
C GLU A 84 -13.55 8.73 -11.70
N LYS A 85 -13.94 7.55 -12.20
CA LYS A 85 -14.42 6.43 -11.38
C LYS A 85 -13.34 5.89 -10.44
N LEU A 86 -12.10 5.77 -10.91
CA LEU A 86 -11.01 5.15 -10.15
C LEU A 86 -10.19 6.15 -9.33
N GLY A 87 -10.38 7.47 -9.54
CA GLY A 87 -9.64 8.53 -8.85
C GLY A 87 -8.20 8.68 -9.35
N VAL A 88 -7.94 8.33 -10.60
CA VAL A 88 -6.60 8.32 -11.22
C VAL A 88 -6.50 9.36 -12.34
N SER A 89 -5.29 9.69 -12.77
CA SER A 89 -5.11 10.67 -13.86
C SER A 89 -5.50 10.08 -15.23
N ARG A 90 -6.07 10.91 -16.11
CA ARG A 90 -6.39 10.51 -17.51
C ARG A 90 -5.13 10.05 -18.28
N TYR A 91 -3.98 10.65 -17.98
CA TYR A 91 -2.69 10.25 -18.56
C TYR A 91 -2.31 8.82 -18.17
N MET A 92 -2.46 8.45 -16.89
CA MET A 92 -2.17 7.10 -16.39
C MET A 92 -3.05 6.06 -17.10
N VAL A 93 -4.36 6.31 -17.18
CA VAL A 93 -5.29 5.45 -17.93
C VAL A 93 -4.86 5.29 -19.39
N HIS A 94 -4.54 6.40 -20.06
CA HIS A 94 -4.10 6.37 -21.47
C HIS A 94 -2.75 5.66 -21.66
N ARG A 95 -1.84 5.72 -20.69
CA ARG A 95 -0.55 5.01 -20.73
C ARG A 95 -0.73 3.51 -20.61
N ILE A 96 -1.68 3.04 -19.81
CA ILE A 96 -1.90 1.61 -19.54
C ILE A 96 -2.63 0.92 -20.69
N ILE A 97 -3.57 1.60 -21.34
CA ILE A 97 -4.37 1.00 -22.44
C ILE A 97 -3.69 1.08 -23.82
N ARG A 98 -2.50 1.68 -23.92
CA ARG A 98 -1.77 1.88 -25.18
C ARG A 98 -0.62 0.90 -25.31
#